data_AF-A0A813MGE4-F1
#
_entry.id   AF-A0A813MGE4-F1
#
_cell.length_a   1.000
_cell.length_b   1.000
_cell.length_c   1.000
_cell.angle_alpha   90.00
_cell.angle_beta   90.00
_cell.angle_gamma   90.00
#
_symmetry.space_group_name_H-M   'P 1'
#
loop_
_entity.id
_entity.type
_entity.pdbx_description
1 polymer ?
#
loop_
_entity_poly.entity_id
_entity_poly.type
_entity_poly.pdbx_seq_one_letter_code
_entity_poly.pdbx_strand_id
1 'polypeptide(L)'
;MATALLPNDDFYTNTDDKSLEIFSLIWLDATVNVKDTRDTEVKLRSIINHIKKFQDIKQCQQYIEQTSQKDRLVIIVSGQLGQEIVPHIHQLRQVISIYVYCMDKKSNEQWAYKFAKIKSVVVDLNELVSQITTDHKIQKKVEEPLSINIFTTNVGAGKSTTGVNGQFVFSQILIDCLLRLKSTETDKNELINCCQNEYEGNYTELNNLHEFQQDYSPNKVLSWYTRETFFYKTLNAALRTQNIHMIFLFRSFIRDIHQQLQKISI
;
A
#
# COMPACT_ATOMS: atom_id res chain seq x y z
N MET A 1 31.60 23.17 -37.86
CA MET A 1 31.82 21.97 -37.03
C MET A 1 31.14 22.21 -35.69
N ALA A 2 29.88 21.81 -35.58
CA ALA A 2 29.07 22.00 -34.38
C ALA A 2 29.05 20.71 -33.57
N THR A 3 29.55 20.77 -32.34
CA THR A 3 29.60 19.68 -31.38
C THR A 3 28.23 19.56 -30.72
N ALA A 4 27.55 18.43 -30.94
CA ALA A 4 26.29 18.12 -30.26
C ALA A 4 26.58 17.66 -28.83
N LEU A 5 26.09 18.42 -27.84
CA LEU A 5 25.99 18.00 -26.45
C LEU A 5 24.83 17.00 -26.34
N LEU A 6 25.14 15.77 -25.91
CA LEU A 6 24.12 14.81 -25.46
C LEU A 6 23.54 15.30 -24.12
N PRO A 7 22.23 15.18 -23.88
CA PRO A 7 21.67 15.47 -22.56
C PRO A 7 22.04 14.36 -21.58
N ASN A 8 22.49 14.75 -20.39
CA ASN A 8 22.76 13.89 -19.25
C ASN A 8 21.47 13.17 -18.82
N ASP A 9 21.50 11.84 -18.86
CA ASP A 9 20.52 10.96 -18.20
C ASP A 9 20.79 10.92 -16.69
N ASP A 10 20.41 11.98 -15.98
CA ASP A 10 20.25 11.97 -14.53
C ASP A 10 18.77 11.71 -14.17
N PHE A 11 18.28 10.52 -14.52
CA PHE A 11 17.02 9.97 -13.99
C PHE A 11 17.32 8.85 -12.98
N TYR A 12 18.05 9.19 -11.91
CA TYR A 12 18.02 8.42 -10.66
C TYR A 12 17.30 9.26 -9.60
N THR A 13 15.99 9.41 -9.76
CA THR A 13 15.14 9.88 -8.66
C THR A 13 14.97 8.75 -7.66
N ASN A 14 15.82 8.73 -6.63
CA ASN A 14 15.63 8.14 -5.30
C ASN A 14 14.37 7.25 -5.16
N THR A 15 14.50 5.96 -5.48
CA THR A 15 13.40 4.97 -5.54
C THR A 15 13.26 4.09 -4.28
N ASP A 16 13.85 4.47 -3.15
CA ASP A 16 13.96 3.58 -1.98
C ASP A 16 12.85 3.69 -0.93
N ASP A 17 11.74 4.38 -1.21
CA ASP A 17 10.64 4.51 -0.23
C ASP A 17 9.24 4.31 -0.80
N LYS A 18 9.08 3.33 -1.71
CA LYS A 18 7.76 2.91 -2.17
C LYS A 18 7.46 1.50 -1.66
N SER A 19 6.59 1.44 -0.66
CA SER A 19 6.02 0.17 -0.19
C SER A 19 5.37 -0.59 -1.35
N LEU A 20 5.50 -1.92 -1.30
CA LEU A 20 4.76 -2.82 -2.18
C LEU A 20 3.29 -3.00 -1.77
N GLU A 21 2.83 -2.33 -0.70
CA GLU A 21 1.44 -2.31 -0.26
C GLU A 21 0.80 -0.93 -0.45
N ILE A 22 -0.54 -0.90 -0.53
CA ILE A 22 -1.27 0.38 -0.68
C ILE A 22 -1.46 1.11 0.65
N PHE A 23 -1.45 0.36 1.76
CA PHE A 23 -1.67 0.90 3.09
C PHE A 23 -0.34 1.23 3.73
N SER A 24 -0.28 2.37 4.40
CA SER A 24 0.87 2.78 5.20
C SER A 24 0.40 3.32 6.52
N LEU A 25 1.11 2.97 7.58
CA LEU A 25 0.85 3.43 8.93
C LEU A 25 1.84 4.53 9.29
N ILE A 26 1.34 5.70 9.65
CA ILE A 26 2.13 6.84 10.10
C ILE A 26 1.95 6.98 11.60
N TRP A 27 3.03 7.01 12.36
CA TRP A 27 3.01 7.27 13.80
C TRP A 27 3.74 8.58 14.09
N LEU A 28 2.99 9.60 14.48
CA LEU A 28 3.50 10.89 14.93
C LEU A 28 3.39 11.03 16.46
N ASP A 29 4.51 10.87 17.15
CA ASP A 29 4.60 11.10 18.58
C ASP A 29 6.03 11.57 18.93
N ALA A 30 6.14 12.59 19.78
CA ALA A 30 7.42 13.16 20.20
C ALA A 30 8.27 12.16 21.03
N THR A 31 7.65 11.12 21.57
CA THR A 31 8.26 10.13 22.47
C THR A 31 8.44 8.74 21.87
N VAL A 32 8.24 8.58 20.54
CA VAL A 32 8.19 7.28 19.84
C VAL A 32 9.40 6.38 20.11
N ASN A 33 10.57 6.95 20.37
CA ASN A 33 11.79 6.17 20.61
C ASN A 33 12.01 5.75 22.09
N VAL A 34 11.22 6.29 23.04
CA VAL A 34 11.51 6.18 24.49
C VAL A 34 10.64 5.14 25.21
N LYS A 35 9.45 4.82 24.67
CA LYS A 35 8.57 3.80 25.23
C LYS A 35 8.83 2.47 24.53
N ASP A 36 8.85 1.35 25.27
CA ASP A 36 9.01 -0.02 24.75
C ASP A 36 8.05 -0.32 23.59
N THR A 37 8.50 -0.01 22.37
CA THR A 37 7.67 0.07 21.17
C THR A 37 7.94 -1.07 20.19
N ARG A 38 8.91 -1.94 20.47
CA ARG A 38 9.25 -3.06 19.58
C ARG A 38 8.09 -4.05 19.44
N ASP A 39 7.51 -4.47 20.56
CA ASP A 39 6.38 -5.41 20.53
C ASP A 39 5.14 -4.82 19.86
N THR A 40 4.91 -3.52 20.06
CA THR A 40 3.80 -2.81 19.43
C THR A 40 4.05 -2.64 17.94
N GLU A 41 5.27 -2.31 17.54
CA GLU A 41 5.66 -2.22 16.13
C GLU A 41 5.52 -3.57 15.43
N VAL A 42 5.96 -4.68 16.04
CA VAL A 42 5.78 -6.03 15.50
C VAL A 42 4.28 -6.34 15.31
N LYS A 43 3.46 -6.03 16.31
CA LYS A 43 2.00 -6.19 16.21
C LYS A 43 1.43 -5.36 15.07
N LEU A 44 1.82 -4.11 14.93
CA LEU A 44 1.34 -3.21 13.87
C LEU A 44 1.83 -3.65 12.48
N ARG A 45 3.08 -4.12 12.34
CA ARG A 45 3.65 -4.62 11.09
C ARG A 45 2.94 -5.85 10.56
N SER A 46 2.42 -6.69 11.46
CA SER A 46 1.59 -7.83 11.05
C SER A 46 0.25 -7.41 10.43
N ILE A 47 -0.23 -6.19 10.70
CA ILE A 47 -1.45 -5.62 10.14
C ILE A 47 -1.14 -4.82 8.88
N ILE A 48 -0.27 -3.80 9.00
CA ILE A 48 0.19 -2.92 7.92
C ILE A 48 1.71 -2.94 7.96
N ASN A 49 2.33 -3.51 6.93
CA ASN A 49 3.76 -3.77 6.93
C ASN A 49 4.59 -2.47 6.93
N HIS A 50 4.15 -1.49 6.14
CA HIS A 50 4.84 -0.22 5.98
C HIS A 50 4.49 0.76 7.10
N ILE A 51 5.43 0.96 8.03
CA ILE A 51 5.29 1.88 9.16
C ILE A 51 6.33 3.00 9.06
N LYS A 52 5.86 4.25 9.13
CA LYS A 52 6.71 5.46 9.19
C LYS A 52 6.49 6.18 10.51
N LYS A 53 7.58 6.47 11.20
CA LYS A 53 7.59 7.15 12.50
C LYS A 53 8.11 8.57 12.34
N PHE A 54 7.41 9.54 12.91
CA PHE A 54 7.79 10.94 12.90
C PHE A 54 7.75 11.51 14.31
N GLN A 55 8.68 12.41 14.59
CA GLN A 55 8.72 13.19 15.83
C GLN A 55 8.34 14.66 15.57
N ASP A 56 8.57 15.13 14.34
CA ASP A 56 8.30 16.50 13.91
C ASP A 56 7.02 16.58 13.07
N ILE A 57 6.17 17.55 13.39
CA ILE A 57 4.89 17.78 12.69
C ILE A 57 5.12 18.18 11.24
N LYS A 58 6.10 19.05 10.96
CA LYS A 58 6.30 19.59 9.61
C LYS A 58 6.78 18.51 8.66
N GLN A 59 7.73 17.68 9.09
CA GLN A 59 8.20 16.53 8.32
C GLN A 59 7.07 15.53 8.05
N CYS A 60 6.26 15.22 9.08
CA CYS A 60 5.11 14.34 8.94
C CYS A 60 4.07 14.88 7.95
N GLN A 61 3.72 16.17 8.07
CA GLN A 61 2.78 16.83 7.19
C GLN A 61 3.28 16.86 5.74
N GLN A 62 4.55 17.23 5.52
CA GLN A 62 5.16 17.23 4.20
C GLN A 62 5.11 15.84 3.55
N TYR A 63 5.42 14.78 4.32
CA TYR A 63 5.33 13.42 3.83
C TYR A 63 3.89 13.06 3.41
N ILE A 64 2.90 13.36 4.25
CA ILE A 64 1.48 13.07 3.98
C ILE A 64 1.01 13.82 2.72
N GLU A 65 1.37 15.09 2.58
CA GLU A 65 0.99 15.94 1.44
C GLU A 65 1.66 15.50 0.13
N GLN A 66 2.89 15.00 0.19
CA GLN A 66 3.63 14.49 -0.98
C GLN A 66 3.25 13.04 -1.36
N THR A 67 2.59 12.31 -0.45
CA THR A 67 2.13 10.94 -0.70
C THR A 67 1.06 10.90 -1.78
N SER A 68 1.08 9.86 -2.63
CA SER A 68 0.14 9.71 -3.74
C SER A 68 -1.31 9.58 -3.23
N GLN A 69 -2.26 10.15 -3.98
CA GLN A 69 -3.70 9.98 -3.71
C GLN A 69 -4.19 8.53 -3.86
N LYS A 70 -3.38 7.66 -4.47
CA LYS A 70 -3.66 6.22 -4.59
C LYS A 70 -3.31 5.46 -3.31
N ASP A 71 -2.47 6.03 -2.45
CA ASP A 71 -2.05 5.39 -1.21
C ASP A 71 -3.09 5.61 -0.11
N ARG A 72 -3.00 4.82 0.95
CA ARG A 72 -3.98 4.73 2.02
C ARG A 72 -3.29 4.84 3.37
N LEU A 73 -3.35 6.04 3.95
CA LEU A 73 -2.66 6.42 5.17
C LEU A 73 -3.57 6.21 6.39
N VAL A 74 -3.11 5.32 7.27
CA VAL A 74 -3.62 5.17 8.63
C VAL A 74 -2.68 5.95 9.55
N ILE A 75 -3.20 6.85 10.37
CA ILE A 75 -2.37 7.77 11.15
C ILE A 75 -2.63 7.57 12.63
N ILE A 76 -1.56 7.41 13.41
CA ILE A 76 -1.55 7.43 14.88
C ILE A 76 -0.88 8.74 15.30
N VAL A 77 -1.56 9.55 16.09
CA VAL A 77 -1.04 10.83 16.61
C VAL A 77 -1.15 10.87 18.13
N SER A 78 -0.20 11.54 18.78
CA SER A 78 -0.40 11.93 20.19
C SER A 78 -1.48 13.01 20.30
N GLY A 79 -2.06 13.20 21.50
CA GLY A 79 -3.12 14.19 21.71
C GLY A 79 -2.74 15.61 21.28
N GLN A 80 -1.60 16.11 21.77
CA GLN A 80 -1.11 17.45 21.47
C GLN A 80 -0.77 17.63 19.98
N LEU A 81 0.06 16.74 19.42
CA LEU A 81 0.46 16.84 18.01
C LEU A 81 -0.73 16.62 17.07
N GLY A 82 -1.67 15.77 17.46
CA GLY A 82 -2.92 15.52 16.75
C GLY A 82 -3.77 16.77 16.61
N GLN A 83 -3.94 17.55 17.69
CA GLN A 83 -4.71 18.79 17.66
C GLN A 83 -4.12 19.81 16.67
N GLU A 84 -2.80 19.82 16.49
CA GLU A 84 -2.10 20.71 15.57
C GLU A 84 -2.13 20.22 14.11
N ILE A 85 -1.86 18.93 13.85
CA ILE A 85 -1.73 18.41 12.48
C ILE A 85 -3.07 18.06 11.82
N VAL A 86 -4.05 17.54 12.58
CA VAL A 86 -5.31 17.03 12.02
C VAL A 86 -6.06 18.07 11.17
N PRO A 87 -6.19 19.35 11.59
CA PRO A 87 -6.84 20.38 10.78
C PRO A 87 -6.26 20.53 9.37
N HIS A 88 -4.97 20.23 9.18
CA HIS A 88 -4.27 20.38 7.90
C HIS A 88 -4.43 19.14 7.01
N ILE A 89 -4.53 17.95 7.60
CA ILE A 89 -4.48 16.69 6.84
C ILE A 89 -5.83 15.99 6.70
N HIS A 90 -6.84 16.32 7.52
CA HIS A 90 -8.08 15.53 7.59
C HIS A 90 -8.87 15.54 6.26
N GLN A 91 -8.69 16.53 5.41
CA GLN A 91 -9.39 16.62 4.13
C GLN A 91 -8.72 15.79 3.03
N LEU A 92 -7.44 15.44 3.19
CA LEU A 92 -6.65 14.73 2.19
C LEU A 92 -7.21 13.33 1.93
N ARG A 93 -7.45 12.99 0.65
CA ARG A 93 -8.08 11.71 0.26
C ARG A 93 -7.27 10.50 0.71
N GLN A 94 -5.94 10.59 0.64
CA GLN A 94 -5.04 9.52 1.04
C GLN A 94 -5.14 9.22 2.55
N VAL A 95 -5.59 10.16 3.38
CA VAL A 95 -5.82 9.92 4.81
C VAL A 95 -7.20 9.28 5.00
N ILE A 96 -7.22 8.02 5.45
CA ILE A 96 -8.46 7.26 5.62
C ILE A 96 -8.94 7.18 7.06
N SER A 97 -8.01 7.10 8.01
CA SER A 97 -8.35 7.01 9.43
C SER A 97 -7.22 7.57 10.28
N ILE A 98 -7.63 8.27 11.34
CA ILE A 98 -6.75 8.88 12.33
C ILE A 98 -7.14 8.32 13.70
N TYR A 99 -6.13 7.93 14.48
CA TYR A 99 -6.25 7.43 15.84
C TYR A 99 -5.45 8.34 16.75
N VAL A 100 -6.08 8.82 17.82
CA VAL A 100 -5.43 9.66 18.82
C VAL A 100 -5.01 8.79 19.98
N TYR A 101 -3.71 8.56 20.15
CA TYR A 101 -3.15 7.80 21.26
C TYR A 101 -2.66 8.76 22.35
N CYS A 102 -3.38 8.85 23.47
CA CYS A 102 -3.05 9.79 24.55
C CYS A 102 -3.55 9.32 25.91
N MET A 103 -2.85 9.74 26.99
CA MET A 103 -3.30 9.47 28.36
C MET A 103 -4.53 10.29 28.77
N ASP A 104 -4.64 11.53 28.29
CA ASP A 104 -5.76 12.43 28.60
C ASP A 104 -6.89 12.30 27.57
N LYS A 105 -7.64 11.20 27.67
CA LYS A 105 -8.74 10.90 26.74
C LYS A 105 -9.81 11.98 26.70
N LYS A 106 -10.27 12.45 27.87
CA LYS A 106 -11.42 13.38 27.98
C LYS A 106 -11.16 14.71 27.29
N SER A 107 -9.97 15.27 27.45
CA SER A 107 -9.60 16.53 26.80
C SER A 107 -9.54 16.37 25.28
N ASN A 108 -8.97 15.25 24.81
CA ASN A 108 -8.77 15.03 23.38
C ASN A 108 -10.04 14.61 22.63
N GLU A 109 -11.01 13.98 23.30
CA GLU A 109 -12.33 13.69 22.73
C GLU A 109 -13.07 14.95 22.27
N GLN A 110 -12.90 16.09 22.98
CA GLN A 110 -13.60 17.34 22.69
C GLN A 110 -13.19 18.01 21.37
N TRP A 111 -11.99 17.77 20.87
CA TRP A 111 -11.61 18.26 19.55
C TRP A 111 -11.71 17.15 18.50
N ALA A 112 -11.51 15.88 18.91
CA ALA A 112 -11.58 14.75 18.01
C ALA A 112 -12.94 14.59 17.33
N TYR A 113 -14.06 14.81 18.04
CA TYR A 113 -15.41 14.66 17.47
C TYR A 113 -15.67 15.58 16.28
N LYS A 114 -14.90 16.66 16.13
CA LYS A 114 -15.04 17.64 15.04
C LYS A 114 -14.58 17.08 13.69
N PHE A 115 -13.81 15.99 13.68
CA PHE A 115 -13.20 15.44 12.48
C PHE A 115 -13.70 14.01 12.21
N ALA A 116 -14.48 13.82 11.15
CA ALA A 116 -15.08 12.53 10.79
C ALA A 116 -14.07 11.39 10.53
N LYS A 117 -12.81 11.73 10.23
CA LYS A 117 -11.74 10.75 10.00
C LYS A 117 -11.05 10.28 11.27
N ILE A 118 -11.29 10.93 12.41
CA ILE A 118 -10.82 10.41 13.69
C ILE A 118 -11.75 9.27 14.11
N LYS A 119 -11.19 8.07 14.20
CA LYS A 119 -11.94 6.87 14.56
C LYS A 119 -12.08 6.71 16.07
N SER A 120 -11.04 7.04 16.82
CA SER A 120 -11.06 6.90 18.26
C SER A 120 -9.95 7.69 18.95
N VAL A 121 -10.18 7.95 20.23
CA VAL A 121 -9.19 8.43 21.20
C VAL A 121 -8.94 7.29 22.19
N VAL A 122 -7.70 6.81 22.21
CA VAL A 122 -7.30 5.56 22.87
C VAL A 122 -6.18 5.82 23.88
N VAL A 123 -6.26 5.16 25.03
CA VAL A 123 -5.26 5.24 26.11
C VAL A 123 -4.38 3.99 26.12
N ASP A 124 -4.93 2.83 25.77
CA ASP A 124 -4.27 1.54 25.81
C ASP A 124 -3.75 1.10 24.43
N LEU A 125 -2.52 0.59 24.38
CA LEU A 125 -1.91 0.14 23.11
C LEU A 125 -2.57 -1.11 22.54
N ASN A 126 -3.06 -2.04 23.37
CA ASN A 126 -3.73 -3.23 22.85
C ASN A 126 -5.10 -2.89 22.27
N GLU A 127 -5.82 -1.96 22.90
CA GLU A 127 -7.06 -1.38 22.34
C GLU A 127 -6.78 -0.73 20.98
N LEU A 128 -5.71 0.07 20.87
CA LEU A 128 -5.32 0.73 19.62
C LEU A 128 -5.05 -0.28 18.50
N VAL A 129 -4.22 -1.29 18.79
CA VAL A 129 -3.88 -2.36 17.83
C VAL A 129 -5.14 -3.12 17.41
N SER A 130 -6.04 -3.44 18.35
CA SER A 130 -7.28 -4.16 18.08
C SER A 130 -8.23 -3.36 17.18
N GLN A 131 -8.37 -2.05 17.45
CA GLN A 131 -9.19 -1.15 16.63
C GLN A 131 -8.63 -1.01 15.22
N ILE A 132 -7.32 -0.73 15.08
CA ILE A 132 -6.67 -0.66 13.76
C ILE A 132 -6.83 -1.97 13.00
N THR A 133 -6.69 -3.12 13.66
CA THR A 133 -6.89 -4.44 13.02
C THR A 133 -8.30 -4.58 12.45
N THR A 134 -9.31 -4.22 13.24
CA THR A 134 -10.72 -4.36 12.86
C THR A 134 -11.08 -3.41 11.73
N ASP A 135 -10.71 -2.14 11.88
CA ASP A 135 -10.98 -1.10 10.89
C ASP A 135 -10.22 -1.37 9.59
N HIS A 136 -8.96 -1.83 9.66
CA HIS A 136 -8.19 -2.18 8.47
C HIS A 136 -8.88 -3.29 7.66
N LYS A 137 -9.42 -4.33 8.31
CA LYS A 137 -10.18 -5.40 7.62
C LYS A 137 -11.41 -4.87 6.90
N ILE A 138 -12.09 -3.88 7.47
CA ILE A 138 -13.28 -3.25 6.86
C ILE A 138 -12.84 -2.34 5.71
N GLN A 139 -11.88 -1.45 5.96
CA GLN A 139 -11.37 -0.49 4.99
C GLN A 139 -10.76 -1.19 3.79
N LYS A 140 -10.04 -2.30 3.97
CA LYS A 140 -9.52 -3.11 2.86
C LYS A 140 -10.63 -3.55 1.90
N LYS A 141 -11.80 -3.95 2.40
CA LYS A 141 -12.95 -4.32 1.53
C LYS A 141 -13.56 -3.14 0.78
N VAL A 142 -13.45 -1.93 1.34
CA VAL A 142 -14.07 -0.71 0.78
C VAL A 142 -13.11 0.08 -0.11
N GLU A 143 -11.83 0.11 0.25
CA GLU A 143 -10.74 0.85 -0.40
C GLU A 143 -9.93 -0.02 -1.36
N GLU A 144 -10.00 -1.35 -1.24
CA GLU A 144 -9.57 -2.31 -2.27
C GLU A 144 -10.75 -2.97 -3.01
N PRO A 145 -11.72 -2.23 -3.59
CA PRO A 145 -12.59 -2.86 -4.56
C PRO A 145 -11.70 -3.37 -5.71
N LEU A 146 -12.00 -4.56 -6.20
CA LEU A 146 -11.32 -5.30 -7.29
C LEU A 146 -11.21 -4.51 -8.61
N SER A 147 -11.67 -3.25 -8.65
CA SER A 147 -11.42 -2.34 -9.76
C SER A 147 -9.91 -2.09 -9.85
N ILE A 148 -9.25 -2.90 -10.68
CA ILE A 148 -8.12 -2.44 -11.48
C ILE A 148 -8.55 -1.07 -11.98
N ASN A 149 -7.75 -0.04 -11.69
CA ASN A 149 -8.07 1.33 -12.08
C ASN A 149 -7.84 1.45 -13.60
N ILE A 150 -8.68 0.79 -14.38
CA ILE A 150 -8.72 0.81 -15.85
C ILE A 150 -9.27 2.15 -16.32
N PHE A 151 -9.98 2.88 -15.45
CA PHE A 151 -10.55 4.19 -15.75
C PHE A 151 -9.88 5.23 -14.85
N THR A 152 -8.91 5.98 -15.35
CA THR A 152 -8.48 7.18 -14.63
C THR A 152 -9.63 8.18 -14.67
N THR A 153 -10.29 8.41 -13.54
CA THR A 153 -11.18 9.55 -13.36
C THR A 153 -10.37 10.82 -13.15
N ASN A 154 -9.57 11.21 -14.13
CA ASN A 154 -9.05 12.58 -14.19
C ASN A 154 -10.17 13.47 -14.74
N VAL A 155 -11.06 13.88 -13.83
CA VAL A 155 -12.01 14.95 -14.04
C VAL A 155 -11.20 16.24 -14.17
N GLY A 156 -10.82 16.60 -15.41
CA GLY A 156 -10.01 17.81 -15.62
C GLY A 156 -9.49 18.07 -17.03
N ALA A 157 -9.69 17.17 -18.00
CA ALA A 157 -9.41 17.47 -19.40
C ALA A 157 -10.56 16.98 -20.27
N GLY A 158 -11.45 17.90 -20.62
CA GLY A 158 -12.46 17.63 -21.63
C GLY A 158 -11.81 17.26 -22.95
N LYS A 159 -12.40 16.24 -23.60
CA LYS A 159 -12.48 15.95 -25.05
C LYS A 159 -12.07 14.52 -25.37
N SER A 160 -13.07 13.65 -25.46
CA SER A 160 -13.33 12.79 -26.63
C SER A 160 -14.16 11.57 -26.22
N THR A 161 -15.06 11.15 -27.09
CA THR A 161 -15.82 9.89 -27.04
C THR A 161 -14.94 8.63 -27.19
N THR A 162 -13.62 8.74 -26.95
CA THR A 162 -12.61 7.68 -27.11
C THR A 162 -11.78 7.38 -25.84
N GLY A 163 -11.95 8.14 -24.74
CA GLY A 163 -11.11 8.00 -23.53
C GLY A 163 -11.31 6.69 -22.76
N VAL A 164 -12.55 6.20 -22.67
CA VAL A 164 -12.90 4.91 -22.04
C VAL A 164 -12.36 3.74 -22.85
N ASN A 165 -12.33 3.88 -24.18
CA ASN A 165 -11.88 2.83 -25.09
C ASN A 165 -10.35 2.70 -25.09
N GLY A 166 -9.61 3.81 -25.01
CA GLY A 166 -8.14 3.81 -25.04
C GLY A 166 -7.49 3.10 -23.85
N GLN A 167 -8.01 3.31 -22.64
CA GLN A 167 -7.46 2.66 -21.43
C GLN A 167 -7.85 1.19 -21.34
N PHE A 168 -9.07 0.85 -21.76
CA PHE A 168 -9.47 -0.55 -21.92
C PHE A 168 -8.58 -1.27 -22.94
N VAL A 169 -8.36 -0.67 -24.12
CA VAL A 169 -7.44 -1.22 -25.14
C VAL A 169 -6.02 -1.34 -24.58
N PHE A 170 -5.53 -0.35 -23.84
CA PHE A 170 -4.22 -0.43 -23.18
C PHE A 170 -4.15 -1.60 -22.19
N SER A 171 -5.16 -1.78 -21.33
CA SER A 171 -5.22 -2.90 -20.40
C SER A 171 -5.29 -4.25 -21.12
N GLN A 172 -6.06 -4.35 -22.20
CA GLN A 172 -6.12 -5.57 -23.03
C GLN A 172 -4.76 -5.88 -23.65
N ILE A 173 -4.07 -4.88 -24.21
CA ILE A 173 -2.72 -5.04 -24.78
C ILE A 173 -1.73 -5.44 -23.68
N LEU A 174 -1.78 -4.82 -22.51
CA LEU A 174 -0.92 -5.16 -21.38
C LEU A 174 -1.13 -6.61 -20.95
N ILE A 175 -2.38 -7.05 -20.76
CA ILE A 175 -2.71 -8.43 -20.41
C ILE A 175 -2.22 -9.39 -21.50
N ASP A 176 -2.54 -9.12 -22.77
CA ASP A 176 -2.12 -9.95 -23.91
C ASP A 176 -0.58 -10.05 -24.02
N CYS A 177 0.14 -8.95 -23.77
CA CYS A 177 1.60 -8.94 -23.65
C CYS A 177 2.09 -9.81 -22.49
N LEU A 178 1.55 -9.63 -21.28
CA LEU A 178 1.95 -10.41 -20.10
C LEU A 178 1.71 -11.92 -20.29
N LEU A 179 0.60 -12.30 -20.94
CA LEU A 179 0.26 -13.70 -21.20
C LEU A 179 1.21 -14.36 -22.21
N ARG A 180 1.71 -13.60 -23.20
CA ARG A 180 2.65 -14.10 -24.22
C ARG A 180 4.11 -14.12 -23.76
N LEU A 181 4.48 -13.28 -22.79
CA LEU A 181 5.85 -13.22 -22.30
C LEU A 181 6.23 -14.48 -21.55
N LYS A 182 7.40 -15.03 -21.88
CA LYS A 182 7.99 -16.13 -21.11
C LYS A 182 8.52 -15.56 -19.79
N SER A 183 8.27 -16.30 -18.71
CA SER A 183 8.89 -16.02 -17.41
C SER A 183 10.10 -16.91 -17.29
N THR A 184 11.20 -16.35 -16.80
CA THR A 184 12.39 -17.10 -16.42
C THR A 184 12.36 -17.34 -14.91
N GLU A 185 13.21 -18.25 -14.43
CA GLU A 185 13.42 -18.43 -12.99
C GLU A 185 14.07 -17.20 -12.35
N THR A 186 14.85 -16.43 -13.12
CA THR A 186 15.44 -15.16 -12.66
C THR A 186 14.37 -14.17 -12.20
N ASP A 187 13.29 -14.03 -12.98
CA ASP A 187 12.19 -13.11 -12.62
C ASP A 187 11.48 -13.52 -11.33
N LYS A 188 11.32 -14.84 -11.11
CA LYS A 188 10.73 -15.35 -9.88
C LYS A 188 11.63 -15.04 -8.69
N ASN A 189 12.93 -15.31 -8.82
CA ASN A 189 13.90 -15.02 -7.76
C ASN A 189 13.94 -13.53 -7.43
N GLU A 190 13.86 -12.68 -8.44
CA GLU A 190 13.78 -11.23 -8.26
C GLU A 190 12.50 -10.81 -7.53
N LEU A 191 11.33 -11.36 -7.89
CA LEU A 191 10.08 -11.13 -7.16
C LEU A 191 10.21 -11.50 -5.69
N ILE A 192 10.79 -12.66 -5.40
CA ILE A 192 10.98 -13.11 -4.03
C ILE A 192 11.92 -12.17 -3.29
N ASN A 193 13.05 -11.76 -3.88
CA ASN A 193 13.98 -10.83 -3.25
C ASN A 193 13.30 -9.48 -2.94
N CYS A 194 12.50 -8.94 -3.87
CA CYS A 194 11.71 -7.72 -3.62
C CYS A 194 10.77 -7.91 -2.42
N CYS A 195 10.06 -9.05 -2.35
CA CYS A 195 9.17 -9.33 -1.23
C CYS A 195 9.94 -9.54 0.09
N GLN A 196 11.10 -10.21 0.07
CA GLN A 196 11.92 -10.42 1.26
C GLN A 196 12.37 -9.08 1.88
N ASN A 197 12.80 -8.15 1.03
CA ASN A 197 13.22 -6.82 1.47
C ASN A 197 12.03 -6.01 2.00
N GLU A 198 10.89 -6.05 1.31
CA GLU A 198 9.68 -5.33 1.76
C GLU A 198 9.21 -5.83 3.14
N TYR A 199 9.17 -7.15 3.34
CA TYR A 199 8.63 -7.79 4.55
C TYR A 199 9.69 -8.04 5.63
N GLU A 200 10.82 -7.34 5.59
CA GLU A 200 11.84 -7.45 6.61
C GLU A 200 11.26 -7.15 8.01
N GLY A 201 11.49 -8.06 8.96
CA GLY A 201 10.92 -7.99 10.31
C GLY A 201 9.46 -8.44 10.45
N ASN A 202 8.80 -8.82 9.35
CA ASN A 202 7.46 -9.42 9.37
C ASN A 202 7.53 -10.95 9.23
N TYR A 203 7.76 -11.65 10.35
CA TYR A 203 7.94 -13.10 10.35
C TYR A 203 6.75 -13.88 9.76
N THR A 204 5.53 -13.37 9.90
CA THR A 204 4.34 -14.02 9.33
C THR A 204 4.39 -14.01 7.82
N GLU A 205 4.70 -12.86 7.20
CA GLU A 205 4.79 -12.78 5.74
C GLU A 205 6.04 -13.46 5.19
N LEU A 206 7.17 -13.40 5.90
CA LEU A 206 8.38 -14.16 5.52
C LEU A 206 8.14 -15.67 5.55
N ASN A 207 7.36 -16.19 6.51
CA ASN A 207 6.97 -17.60 6.53
C ASN A 207 6.03 -17.95 5.36
N ASN A 208 5.04 -17.09 5.06
CA ASN A 208 4.17 -17.28 3.89
C ASN A 208 4.99 -17.28 2.58
N LEU A 209 6.03 -16.43 2.50
CA LEU A 209 6.92 -16.34 1.35
C LEU A 209 7.77 -17.62 1.20
N HIS A 210 8.27 -18.16 2.31
CA HIS A 210 8.99 -19.43 2.31
C HIS A 210 8.08 -20.60 1.90
N GLU A 211 6.86 -20.67 2.44
CA GLU A 211 5.83 -21.65 2.05
C GLU A 211 5.53 -21.54 0.55
N PHE A 212 5.39 -20.31 0.04
CA PHE A 212 5.18 -20.06 -1.38
C PHE A 212 6.34 -20.57 -2.24
N GLN A 213 7.59 -20.33 -1.85
CA GLN A 213 8.75 -20.82 -2.62
C GLN A 213 8.81 -22.34 -2.73
N GLN A 214 8.38 -23.07 -1.70
CA GLN A 214 8.44 -24.53 -1.66
C GLN A 214 7.21 -25.19 -2.30
N ASP A 215 6.02 -24.67 -2.01
CA ASP A 215 4.76 -25.36 -2.31
C ASP A 215 3.98 -24.76 -3.50
N TYR A 216 4.51 -23.71 -4.14
CA TYR A 216 3.85 -23.10 -5.28
C TYR A 216 3.71 -24.08 -6.44
N SER A 217 2.50 -24.15 -6.98
CA SER A 217 2.23 -24.79 -8.27
C SER A 217 1.18 -23.98 -9.02
N PRO A 218 1.19 -24.02 -10.38
CA PRO A 218 0.21 -23.30 -11.19
C PRO A 218 -1.23 -23.66 -10.85
N ASN A 219 -1.51 -24.86 -10.32
CA ASN A 219 -2.84 -25.31 -9.89
C ASN A 219 -3.28 -24.75 -8.53
N LYS A 220 -2.38 -24.16 -7.74
CA LYS A 220 -2.69 -23.53 -6.45
C LYS A 220 -2.70 -21.99 -6.52
N VAL A 221 -2.45 -21.37 -7.67
CA VAL A 221 -2.30 -19.90 -7.75
C VAL A 221 -3.54 -19.13 -7.26
N LEU A 222 -4.76 -19.64 -7.52
CA LEU A 222 -5.97 -18.99 -7.00
C LEU A 222 -6.02 -19.02 -5.48
N SER A 223 -5.59 -20.12 -4.84
CA SER A 223 -5.53 -20.19 -3.38
C SER A 223 -4.57 -19.15 -2.79
N TRP A 224 -3.42 -18.92 -3.44
CA TRP A 224 -2.47 -17.88 -3.07
C TRP A 224 -3.02 -16.48 -3.31
N TYR A 225 -3.73 -16.27 -4.42
CA TYR A 225 -4.37 -14.99 -4.70
C TYR A 225 -5.53 -14.69 -3.74
N THR A 226 -6.27 -15.68 -3.26
CA THR A 226 -7.38 -15.46 -2.32
C THR A 226 -6.97 -15.44 -0.86
N ARG A 227 -5.78 -15.95 -0.51
CA ARG A 227 -5.25 -15.92 0.85
C ARG A 227 -4.71 -14.52 1.17
N GLU A 228 -4.94 -14.04 2.38
CA GLU A 228 -4.46 -12.73 2.83
C GLU A 228 -2.94 -12.74 3.14
N THR A 229 -2.10 -13.02 2.15
CA THR A 229 -0.63 -13.00 2.26
C THR A 229 -0.02 -11.91 1.38
N PHE A 230 1.32 -11.81 1.43
CA PHE A 230 2.12 -11.00 0.53
C PHE A 230 1.66 -11.06 -0.94
N PHE A 231 1.27 -12.25 -1.43
CA PHE A 231 0.92 -12.46 -2.83
C PHE A 231 -0.29 -11.64 -3.25
N TYR A 232 -1.39 -11.72 -2.49
CA TYR A 232 -2.57 -10.90 -2.71
C TYR A 232 -2.23 -9.41 -2.59
N LYS A 233 -1.49 -9.03 -1.53
CA LYS A 233 -1.23 -7.63 -1.19
C LYS A 233 -0.39 -6.93 -2.27
N THR A 234 0.75 -7.52 -2.61
CA THR A 234 1.71 -6.96 -3.57
C THR A 234 1.18 -6.97 -5.00
N LEU A 235 0.49 -8.03 -5.44
CA LEU A 235 -0.10 -8.08 -6.78
C LEU A 235 -1.19 -7.01 -6.95
N ASN A 236 -2.11 -6.89 -6.00
CA ASN A 236 -3.18 -5.90 -6.08
C ASN A 236 -2.64 -4.46 -5.97
N ALA A 237 -1.61 -4.22 -5.15
CA ALA A 237 -0.92 -2.95 -5.10
C ALA A 237 -0.25 -2.60 -6.43
N ALA A 238 0.47 -3.55 -7.04
CA ALA A 238 1.13 -3.37 -8.33
C ALA A 238 0.12 -3.02 -9.44
N LEU A 239 -1.00 -3.74 -9.51
CA LEU A 239 -2.06 -3.48 -10.49
C LEU A 239 -2.73 -2.10 -10.27
N ARG A 240 -2.96 -1.69 -9.01
CA ARG A 240 -3.60 -0.41 -8.67
C ARG A 240 -2.69 0.79 -8.96
N THR A 241 -1.41 0.66 -8.64
CA THR A 241 -0.39 1.69 -8.87
C THR A 241 0.13 1.71 -10.31
N GLN A 242 -0.18 0.67 -11.10
CA GLN A 242 0.40 0.42 -12.42
C GLN A 242 1.93 0.31 -12.35
N ASN A 243 2.45 -0.34 -11.30
CA ASN A 243 3.87 -0.63 -11.17
C ASN A 243 4.26 -1.70 -12.21
N ILE A 244 4.71 -1.25 -13.38
CA ILE A 244 5.01 -2.11 -14.53
C ILE A 244 6.08 -3.15 -14.20
N HIS A 245 7.09 -2.78 -13.41
CA HIS A 245 8.14 -3.70 -12.97
C HIS A 245 7.55 -4.86 -12.17
N MET A 246 6.79 -4.56 -11.11
CA MET A 246 6.16 -5.59 -10.29
C MET A 246 5.15 -6.42 -11.09
N ILE A 247 4.33 -5.79 -11.94
CA ILE A 247 3.39 -6.51 -12.82
C ILE A 247 4.14 -7.47 -13.76
N PHE A 248 5.30 -7.05 -14.28
CA PHE A 248 6.15 -7.88 -15.12
C PHE A 248 6.73 -9.07 -14.34
N LEU A 249 7.20 -8.88 -13.11
CA LEU A 249 7.64 -9.98 -12.26
C LEU A 249 6.49 -10.96 -11.94
N PHE A 250 5.27 -10.45 -11.78
CA PHE A 250 4.07 -11.26 -11.56
C PHE A 250 3.53 -12.00 -12.80
N ARG A 251 4.07 -11.76 -14.01
CA ARG A 251 3.46 -12.19 -15.28
C ARG A 251 3.18 -13.69 -15.39
N SER A 252 4.07 -14.56 -14.88
CA SER A 252 3.84 -16.01 -14.88
C SER A 252 2.63 -16.37 -14.04
N PHE A 253 2.51 -15.77 -12.87
CA PHE A 253 1.41 -16.00 -11.95
C PHE A 253 0.09 -15.42 -12.48
N ILE A 254 0.12 -14.25 -13.12
CA ILE A 254 -1.05 -13.66 -13.81
C ILE A 254 -1.54 -14.60 -14.92
N ARG A 255 -0.62 -15.21 -15.67
CA ARG A 255 -0.97 -16.23 -16.67
C ARG A 255 -1.58 -17.47 -16.04
N ASP A 256 -1.01 -17.97 -14.94
CA ASP A 256 -1.56 -19.12 -14.23
C ASP A 256 -2.98 -18.81 -13.68
N ILE A 257 -3.21 -17.60 -13.14
CA ILE A 257 -4.53 -17.14 -12.68
C ILE A 257 -5.51 -17.14 -13.86
N HIS A 258 -5.12 -16.54 -14.99
CA HIS A 258 -5.95 -16.48 -16.19
C HIS A 258 -6.33 -17.88 -16.69
N GLN A 259 -5.36 -18.80 -16.75
CA GLN A 259 -5.61 -20.20 -17.16
C GLN A 259 -6.54 -20.94 -16.20
N GLN A 260 -6.40 -20.74 -14.88
CA GLN A 260 -7.32 -21.35 -13.92
C GLN A 260 -8.74 -20.80 -14.02
N LEU A 261 -8.89 -19.48 -14.17
CA LEU A 261 -10.20 -18.85 -14.31
C LEU A 261 -10.92 -19.34 -15.58
N GLN A 262 -10.20 -19.51 -16.69
CA GLN A 262 -10.75 -20.08 -17.91
C GLN A 262 -11.26 -21.52 -17.74
N LYS A 263 -10.58 -22.35 -16.92
CA LYS A 263 -11.02 -23.72 -16.62
C LYS A 263 -12.28 -23.78 -15.76
N ILE A 264 -12.51 -22.77 -14.93
CA ILE A 264 -13.69 -22.68 -14.04
C ILE A 264 -14.91 -22.11 -14.78
N SER A 265 -14.69 -21.35 -15.85
CA SER A 265 -15.76 -20.68 -16.62
C SER A 265 -16.42 -21.58 -17.69
N ILE A 266 -16.25 -22.90 -17.59
CA ILE A 266 -16.87 -23.95 -18.43
C ILE A 266 -17.69 -24.85 -17.51
#